data_AF-A0A0N8WJ72-F1
#
_entry.id   AF-A0A0N8WJ72-F1
#
_cell.length_a   1.000
_cell.length_b   1.000
_cell.length_c   1.000
_cell.angle_alpha   90.00
_cell.angle_beta   90.00
_cell.angle_gamma   90.00
#
_symmetry.space_group_name_H-M   'P 1'
#
loop_
_entity.id
_entity.type
_entity.pdbx_description
1 polymer ?
#
loop_
_entity_poly.entity_id
_entity_poly.type
_entity_poly.pdbx_seq_one_letter_code
_entity_poly.pdbx_strand_id
1 'polypeptide(L)'
;MLDHLGPAALPAAVELAPAVLPAPVVAEPAPVAAPVLFAVDELPPLEVIDAAAVAFDRAGEAARVADRGKRKARKLLDLLPDGVYGRVTVERVQSAKQTPDLDRIRADYARAGLGEVPMRDVAPALRVTIAVAEPMLAVAA
;
A
#
# COMPACT_ATOMS: atom_id res chain seq x y z
N MET A 1 16.96 80.31 23.49
CA MET A 1 17.64 79.36 22.59
C MET A 1 17.67 78.04 23.34
N LEU A 2 16.51 77.38 23.42
CA LEU A 2 15.98 76.42 22.43
C LEU A 2 16.77 75.11 22.50
N ASP A 3 16.12 74.13 23.13
CA ASP A 3 16.11 72.69 22.84
C ASP A 3 17.48 71.99 22.86
N HIS A 4 17.67 70.81 23.44
CA HIS A 4 17.48 69.54 22.75
C HIS A 4 17.88 68.40 23.71
N LEU A 5 17.06 68.04 24.69
CA LEU A 5 17.18 66.73 25.34
C LEU A 5 15.77 66.21 25.62
N GLY A 6 15.10 65.81 24.54
CA GLY A 6 13.93 64.95 24.62
C GLY A 6 14.30 63.58 25.20
N PRO A 7 13.33 62.82 25.75
CA PRO A 7 13.60 61.54 26.39
C PRO A 7 14.23 60.57 25.38
N ALA A 8 15.31 59.92 25.81
CA ALA A 8 16.03 58.92 25.03
C ALA A 8 15.04 57.90 24.44
N ALA A 9 14.93 57.89 23.11
CA ALA A 9 14.18 56.90 22.38
C ALA A 9 14.85 55.53 22.60
N LEU A 10 14.17 54.64 23.32
CA LEU A 10 14.54 53.23 23.41
C LEU A 10 14.60 52.66 21.99
N PRO A 11 15.62 51.85 21.65
CA PRO A 11 15.66 51.21 20.34
C PRO A 11 14.44 50.30 20.16
N ALA A 12 13.85 50.35 18.97
CA ALA A 12 12.72 49.52 18.56
C ALA A 12 13.01 48.04 18.87
N ALA A 13 12.02 47.37 19.47
CA ALA A 13 12.07 45.94 19.72
C ALA A 13 12.37 45.20 18.41
N VAL A 14 13.50 44.49 18.38
CA VAL A 14 13.82 43.55 17.30
C VAL A 14 12.81 42.41 17.41
N GLU A 15 11.85 42.41 16.50
CA GLU A 15 10.90 41.32 16.33
C GLU A 15 11.68 40.09 15.85
N LEU A 16 11.94 39.17 16.79
CA LEU A 16 12.52 37.86 16.51
C LEU A 16 11.54 37.09 15.62
N ALA A 17 11.85 37.00 14.33
CA ALA A 17 11.17 36.10 13.42
C ALA A 17 11.22 34.67 14.00
N PRO A 18 10.11 33.91 13.97
CA PRO A 18 10.12 32.53 14.44
C PRO A 18 11.10 31.72 13.59
N ALA A 19 12.09 31.13 14.25
CA ALA A 19 13.01 30.20 13.62
C ALA A 19 12.21 29.03 13.05
N VAL A 20 12.11 28.98 11.72
CA VAL A 20 11.54 27.84 11.01
C VAL A 20 12.48 26.66 11.26
N LEU A 21 12.04 25.72 12.10
CA LEU A 21 12.74 24.45 12.27
C LEU A 21 12.77 23.73 10.92
N PRO A 22 13.93 23.26 10.45
CA PRO A 22 13.97 22.45 9.24
C PRO A 22 13.10 21.21 9.45
N ALA A 23 12.20 20.95 8.50
CA ALA A 23 11.38 19.75 8.50
C ALA A 23 12.29 18.52 8.63
N PRO A 24 11.92 17.51 9.45
CA PRO A 24 12.70 16.29 9.51
C PRO A 24 12.77 15.69 8.11
N VAL A 25 13.99 15.54 7.60
CA VAL A 25 14.25 14.77 6.38
C VAL A 25 13.79 13.36 6.69
N VAL A 26 12.62 12.99 6.16
CA VAL A 26 12.12 11.62 6.21
C VAL A 26 13.10 10.81 5.39
N ALA A 27 13.98 10.08 6.09
CA ALA A 27 14.90 9.16 5.46
C ALA A 27 14.09 8.19 4.59
N GLU A 28 14.40 8.16 3.30
CA GLU A 28 13.82 7.21 2.37
C GLU A 28 14.11 5.81 2.91
N PRO A 29 13.10 4.96 3.15
CA PRO A 29 13.32 3.67 3.76
C PRO A 29 14.20 2.84 2.84
N ALA A 30 15.41 2.51 3.32
CA ALA A 30 16.33 1.64 2.63
C ALA A 30 15.63 0.31 2.31
N PRO A 31 15.78 -0.23 1.09
CA PRO A 31 15.15 -1.49 0.71
C PRO A 31 15.60 -2.58 1.68
N VAL A 32 14.63 -3.14 2.40
CA VAL A 32 14.87 -4.31 3.26
C VAL A 32 15.35 -5.44 2.35
N ALA A 33 16.56 -5.93 2.59
CA ALA A 33 17.13 -7.04 1.82
C ALA A 33 16.20 -8.25 1.93
N ALA A 34 15.49 -8.55 0.85
CA ALA A 34 14.69 -9.76 0.75
C ALA A 34 15.62 -10.98 0.87
N PRO A 35 15.16 -12.10 1.44
CA PRO A 35 15.96 -13.32 1.45
C PRO A 35 16.31 -13.72 0.02
N VAL A 36 17.61 -13.79 -0.26
CA VAL A 36 18.13 -14.23 -1.56
C VAL A 36 17.97 -15.75 -1.62
N LEU A 37 17.00 -16.22 -2.40
CA LEU A 37 16.67 -17.65 -2.50
C LEU A 37 17.52 -18.40 -3.54
N PHE A 38 18.20 -17.69 -4.44
CA PHE A 38 19.07 -18.25 -5.47
C PHE A 38 20.46 -17.61 -5.39
N ALA A 39 21.50 -18.42 -5.44
CA ALA A 39 22.84 -17.92 -5.74
C ALA A 39 22.89 -17.40 -7.19
N VAL A 40 23.82 -16.50 -7.49
CA VAL A 40 23.89 -15.83 -8.82
C VAL A 40 24.14 -16.81 -9.95
N ASP A 41 24.89 -17.88 -9.66
CA ASP A 41 25.23 -19.00 -10.53
C ASP A 41 24.10 -20.04 -10.66
N GLU A 42 23.11 -19.99 -9.77
CA GLU A 42 21.92 -20.86 -9.79
C GLU A 42 20.69 -20.18 -10.43
N LEU A 43 20.86 -18.96 -10.95
CA LEU A 43 19.75 -18.23 -11.58
C LEU A 43 19.25 -18.98 -12.83
N PRO A 44 17.93 -19.15 -12.97
CA PRO A 44 17.36 -19.67 -14.20
C PRO A 44 17.74 -18.81 -15.42
N PRO A 45 17.77 -19.37 -16.63
CA PRO A 45 17.96 -18.60 -17.85
C PRO A 45 16.95 -17.45 -17.96
N LEU A 46 17.37 -16.32 -18.54
CA LEU A 46 16.53 -15.12 -18.65
C LEU A 46 15.20 -15.41 -19.37
N GLU A 47 15.20 -16.30 -20.36
CA GLU A 47 14.00 -16.68 -21.09
C GLU A 47 12.96 -17.36 -20.18
N VAL A 48 13.42 -18.11 -19.17
CA VAL A 48 12.56 -18.76 -18.18
C VAL A 48 11.97 -17.72 -17.23
N ILE A 49 12.78 -16.75 -16.81
CA ILE A 49 12.34 -15.65 -15.94
C ILE A 49 11.30 -14.79 -16.68
N ASP A 50 11.56 -14.45 -17.95
CA ASP A 50 10.66 -13.67 -18.79
C ASP A 50 9.34 -14.41 -19.05
N ALA A 51 9.41 -15.70 -19.40
CA ALA A 51 8.21 -16.51 -19.59
C ALA A 51 7.39 -16.61 -18.30
N ALA A 52 8.04 -16.75 -17.14
CA ALA A 52 7.38 -16.76 -15.85
C ALA A 52 6.74 -15.41 -15.51
N ALA A 53 7.40 -14.30 -15.79
CA ALA A 53 6.87 -12.95 -15.57
C ALA A 53 5.63 -12.67 -16.44
N VAL A 54 5.68 -13.04 -17.73
CA VAL A 54 4.55 -12.90 -18.65
C VAL A 54 3.37 -13.78 -18.21
N ALA A 55 3.64 -15.01 -17.79
CA ALA A 55 2.60 -15.92 -17.29
C ALA A 55 1.95 -15.38 -16.01
N PHE A 56 2.75 -14.82 -15.09
CA PHE A 56 2.28 -14.21 -13.86
C PHE A 56 1.34 -13.02 -14.14
N ASP A 57 1.74 -12.11 -15.03
CA ASP A 57 0.91 -10.95 -15.39
C ASP A 57 -0.43 -11.36 -16.02
N ARG A 58 -0.39 -12.30 -16.98
CA ARG A 58 -1.58 -12.86 -17.62
C ARG A 58 -2.52 -13.52 -16.62
N ALA A 59 -1.98 -14.30 -15.68
CA ALA A 59 -2.77 -14.91 -14.61
C ALA A 59 -3.42 -13.85 -13.72
N GLY A 60 -2.68 -12.78 -13.40
CA GLY A 60 -3.21 -11.62 -12.66
C GLY A 60 -4.38 -10.97 -13.37
N GLU A 61 -4.29 -10.73 -14.68
CA GLU A 61 -5.41 -10.13 -15.42
C GLU A 61 -6.60 -11.07 -15.55
N ALA A 62 -6.36 -12.37 -15.80
CA ALA A 62 -7.42 -13.37 -15.80
C ALA A 62 -8.16 -13.42 -14.46
N ALA A 63 -7.44 -13.33 -13.34
CA ALA A 63 -8.05 -13.26 -12.00
C ALA A 63 -8.91 -12.01 -11.83
N ARG A 64 -8.43 -10.84 -12.25
CA ARG A 64 -9.22 -9.58 -12.19
C ARG A 64 -10.48 -9.66 -13.05
N VAL A 65 -10.38 -10.20 -14.26
CA VAL A 65 -11.53 -10.44 -15.15
C VAL A 65 -12.53 -11.38 -14.47
N ALA A 66 -12.05 -12.50 -13.91
CA ALA A 66 -12.88 -13.46 -13.21
C ALA A 66 -13.59 -12.82 -12.00
N ASP A 67 -12.90 -12.00 -11.21
CA ASP A 67 -13.50 -11.30 -10.07
C ASP A 67 -14.53 -10.25 -10.48
N ARG A 68 -14.30 -9.53 -11.59
CA ARG A 68 -15.32 -8.66 -12.19
C ARG A 68 -16.53 -9.47 -12.65
N GLY A 69 -16.31 -10.62 -13.29
CA GLY A 69 -17.35 -11.55 -13.73
C GLY A 69 -18.18 -12.07 -12.56
N LYS A 70 -17.52 -12.57 -11.50
CA LYS A 70 -18.15 -13.02 -10.24
C LYS A 70 -18.99 -11.93 -9.61
N ARG A 71 -18.47 -10.70 -9.51
CA ARG A 71 -19.23 -9.55 -8.97
C ARG A 71 -20.49 -9.26 -9.79
N LYS A 72 -20.41 -9.30 -11.13
CA LYS A 72 -21.58 -9.11 -12.00
C LYS A 72 -22.61 -10.23 -11.82
N ALA A 73 -22.19 -11.48 -11.82
CA ALA A 73 -23.07 -12.63 -11.63
C ALA A 73 -23.75 -12.59 -10.24
N ARG A 74 -22.99 -12.24 -9.21
CA ARG A 74 -23.49 -12.14 -7.84
C ARG A 74 -24.63 -11.15 -7.68
N LYS A 75 -24.63 -10.02 -8.41
CA LYS A 75 -25.75 -9.06 -8.38
C LYS A 75 -27.10 -9.69 -8.69
N LEU A 76 -27.14 -10.64 -9.64
CA LEU A 76 -28.36 -11.37 -9.97
C LEU A 76 -28.65 -12.43 -8.90
N LEU A 77 -27.65 -13.24 -8.54
CA LEU A 77 -27.83 -14.36 -7.62
C LEU A 77 -28.23 -13.91 -6.20
N ASP A 78 -27.73 -12.76 -5.72
CA ASP A 78 -28.08 -12.23 -4.40
C ASP A 78 -29.55 -11.76 -4.31
N LEU A 79 -30.22 -11.50 -5.44
CA LEU A 79 -31.63 -11.12 -5.51
C LEU A 79 -32.57 -12.32 -5.53
N LEU A 80 -32.06 -13.52 -5.82
CA LEU A 80 -32.86 -14.73 -5.83
C LEU A 80 -33.10 -15.22 -4.40
N PRO A 81 -34.33 -15.61 -4.07
CA PRO A 81 -34.61 -16.45 -2.91
C PRO A 81 -33.88 -17.80 -3.01
N ASP A 82 -33.78 -18.48 -1.87
CA ASP A 82 -33.30 -19.86 -1.86
C ASP A 82 -34.28 -20.75 -2.64
N GLY A 83 -33.75 -21.62 -3.51
CA GLY A 83 -34.59 -22.42 -4.41
C GLY A 83 -33.84 -23.01 -5.61
N VAL A 84 -34.58 -23.73 -6.45
CA VAL A 84 -34.05 -24.38 -7.66
C VAL A 84 -34.52 -23.65 -8.91
N TYR A 85 -33.57 -23.23 -9.74
CA TYR A 85 -33.76 -22.49 -10.98
C TYR A 85 -33.17 -23.27 -12.16
N GLY A 86 -33.97 -24.20 -12.71
CA GLY A 86 -33.53 -25.10 -13.77
C GLY A 86 -32.42 -26.04 -13.28
N ARG A 87 -31.19 -25.82 -13.74
CA ARG A 87 -30.01 -26.61 -13.35
C ARG A 87 -29.24 -26.04 -12.14
N VAL A 88 -29.66 -24.89 -11.60
CA VAL A 88 -28.93 -24.16 -10.56
C VAL A 88 -29.74 -24.16 -9.27
N THR A 89 -29.14 -24.59 -8.17
CA THR A 89 -29.72 -24.47 -6.82
C THR A 89 -29.04 -23.31 -6.09
N VAL A 90 -29.83 -22.44 -5.46
CA VAL A 90 -29.38 -21.30 -4.65
C VAL A 90 -29.73 -21.57 -3.19
N GLU A 91 -28.73 -21.53 -2.30
CA GLU A 91 -28.88 -21.75 -0.86
C GLU A 91 -27.92 -20.82 -0.09
N ARG A 92 -28.39 -20.20 1.00
CA ARG A 92 -27.58 -19.37 1.89
C ARG A 92 -27.11 -20.17 3.11
N VAL A 93 -25.86 -20.63 3.06
CA VAL A 93 -25.21 -21.30 4.19
C VAL A 93 -24.45 -20.27 5.04
N GLN A 94 -24.73 -20.21 6.34
CA GLN A 94 -23.99 -19.35 7.25
C GLN A 94 -22.56 -19.88 7.43
N SER A 95 -21.57 -19.06 7.13
CA SER A 95 -20.16 -19.43 7.27
C SER A 95 -19.82 -19.67 8.75
N ALA A 96 -19.18 -20.80 9.05
CA ALA A 96 -18.62 -21.07 10.38
C ALA A 96 -17.38 -20.21 10.69
N LYS A 97 -16.84 -19.48 9.71
CA LYS A 97 -15.70 -18.57 9.92
C LYS A 97 -16.13 -17.35 10.73
N GLN A 98 -15.47 -17.13 11.86
CA GLN A 98 -15.61 -15.92 12.67
C GLN A 98 -14.47 -14.96 12.34
N THR A 99 -14.80 -13.69 12.13
CA THR A 99 -13.82 -12.61 11.94
C THR A 99 -13.70 -11.86 13.26
N PRO A 100 -12.48 -11.53 13.71
CA PRO A 100 -12.29 -10.66 14.87
C PRO A 100 -12.99 -9.31 14.66
N ASP A 101 -13.80 -8.88 15.63
CA ASP A 101 -14.42 -7.56 15.65
C ASP A 101 -13.40 -6.53 16.13
N LEU A 102 -12.77 -5.83 15.19
CA LEU A 102 -11.73 -4.85 15.50
C LEU A 102 -12.27 -3.65 16.29
N ASP A 103 -13.53 -3.27 16.12
CA ASP A 103 -14.11 -2.13 16.83
C ASP A 103 -14.38 -2.48 18.29
N ARG A 104 -14.89 -3.69 18.54
CA ARG A 104 -15.01 -4.23 19.89
C ARG A 104 -13.65 -4.41 20.56
N ILE A 105 -12.65 -4.94 19.85
CA ILE A 105 -11.29 -5.09 20.37
C ILE A 105 -10.70 -3.72 20.75
N ARG A 106 -10.84 -2.69 19.89
CA ARG A 106 -10.39 -1.32 20.20
C ARG A 106 -11.10 -0.75 21.43
N ALA A 107 -12.41 -0.94 21.54
CA ALA A 107 -13.19 -0.46 22.69
C ALA A 107 -12.77 -1.13 24.00
N ASP A 108 -12.48 -2.43 23.97
CA ASP A 108 -12.03 -3.19 25.14
C ASP A 108 -10.59 -2.80 25.54
N TYR A 109 -9.69 -2.57 24.57
CA TYR A 109 -8.33 -2.07 24.82
C TYR A 109 -8.33 -0.67 25.45
N ALA A 110 -9.15 0.24 24.92
CA ALA A 110 -9.32 1.58 25.47
C ALA A 110 -9.88 1.53 26.90
N ARG A 111 -10.90 0.69 27.15
CA ARG A 111 -11.50 0.52 28.49
C ARG A 111 -10.51 -0.04 29.51
N ALA A 112 -9.65 -0.97 29.10
CA ALA A 112 -8.66 -1.58 29.97
C ALA A 112 -7.41 -0.72 30.19
N GLY A 113 -7.31 0.46 29.55
CA GLY A 113 -6.13 1.32 29.65
C GLY A 113 -4.88 0.72 29.00
N LEU A 114 -5.06 -0.23 28.07
CA LEU A 114 -3.96 -0.96 27.41
C LEU A 114 -3.35 -0.21 26.21
N GLY A 115 -3.93 0.93 25.83
CA GLY A 115 -3.46 1.74 24.69
C GLY A 115 -3.96 1.21 23.35
N GLU A 116 -3.14 1.36 22.30
CA GLU A 116 -3.49 0.90 20.95
C GLU A 116 -3.45 -0.63 20.82
N VAL A 117 -4.31 -1.16 19.94
CA VAL A 117 -4.32 -2.59 19.62
C VAL A 117 -3.00 -2.95 18.95
N PRO A 118 -2.25 -3.94 19.45
CA PRO A 118 -0.98 -4.36 18.86
C PRO A 118 -1.18 -4.84 17.42
N MET A 119 -0.57 -4.11 16.48
CA MET A 119 -0.56 -4.48 15.06
C MET A 119 0.79 -5.10 14.72
N ARG A 120 0.78 -6.07 13.80
CA ARG A 120 2.01 -6.61 13.19
C ARG A 120 2.21 -5.96 11.84
N ASP A 121 3.47 -5.68 11.49
CA ASP A 121 3.81 -5.22 10.15
C ASP A 121 3.36 -6.23 9.10
N VAL A 122 2.69 -5.71 8.07
CA VAL A 122 2.31 -6.50 6.89
C VAL A 122 3.56 -6.75 6.05
N ALA A 123 3.75 -7.99 5.60
CA ALA A 123 4.88 -8.34 4.74
C ALA A 123 4.94 -7.42 3.50
N PRO A 124 6.15 -7.04 3.04
CA PRO A 124 6.30 -6.14 1.90
C PRO A 124 5.69 -6.75 0.64
N ALA A 125 4.87 -5.97 -0.06
CA ALA A 125 4.28 -6.37 -1.32
C ALA A 125 5.27 -6.15 -2.46
N LEU A 126 5.55 -7.19 -3.25
CA LEU A 126 6.32 -7.10 -4.48
C LEU A 126 5.55 -6.28 -5.52
N ARG A 127 6.11 -5.15 -5.95
CA ARG A 127 5.59 -4.33 -7.05
C ARG A 127 6.61 -4.31 -8.18
N VAL A 128 6.29 -4.96 -9.30
CA VAL A 128 7.12 -4.98 -10.50
C VAL A 128 6.58 -3.96 -11.51
N THR A 129 7.46 -3.13 -12.06
CA THR A 129 7.15 -2.18 -13.14
C THR A 129 8.06 -2.49 -14.31
N ILE A 130 7.49 -2.72 -15.50
CA ILE A 130 8.25 -3.09 -16.70
C ILE A 130 8.61 -1.80 -17.46
N ALA A 131 9.90 -1.57 -17.67
CA ALA A 131 10.38 -0.52 -18.57
C ALA A 131 10.48 -1.07 -20.00
N VAL A 132 10.06 -0.28 -20.99
CA VAL A 132 10.18 -0.62 -22.41
C VAL A 132 11.65 -0.45 -22.81
N ALA A 133 12.30 -1.50 -23.30
CA ALA A 133 13.67 -1.44 -23.78
C ALA A 133 13.74 -0.71 -25.13
N GLU A 134 14.57 0.32 -25.23
CA GLU A 134 14.95 0.88 -26.53
C GLU A 134 15.98 -0.04 -27.21
N PRO A 135 15.85 -0.32 -28.51
CA PRO A 135 16.79 -1.18 -29.22
C PRO A 135 18.15 -0.47 -29.40
N MET A 136 19.22 -1.06 -28.88
CA MET A 136 20.59 -0.65 -29.22
C MET A 136 20.89 -0.96 -30.69
N LEU A 137 21.20 0.09 -31.47
CA LEU A 137 21.74 -0.02 -32.82
C LEU A 137 23.08 -0.76 -32.80
N ALA A 138 23.14 -1.90 -33.50
CA ALA A 138 24.37 -2.61 -33.77
C ALA A 138 25.30 -1.73 -34.61
N VAL A 139 26.49 -1.42 -34.09
CA VAL A 139 27.56 -0.81 -34.88
C VAL A 139 28.28 -1.93 -35.61
N ALA A 140 28.16 -1.94 -36.93
CA ALA A 140 28.86 -2.86 -37.84
C ALA A 140 30.38 -2.60 -37.81
N ALA A 141 31.12 -3.69 -38.07
CA ALA A 141 32.56 -3.86 -37.92
C ALA A 141 33.46 -2.83 -38.63
#